data_AF-A0A441BSD3-F1
#
_entry.id   AF-A0A441BSD3-F1
#
_cell.length_a   1.000
_cell.length_b   1.000
_cell.length_c   1.000
_cell.angle_alpha   90.00
_cell.angle_beta   90.00
_cell.angle_gamma   90.00
#
_symmetry.space_group_name_H-M   'P 1'
#
loop_
_entity.id
_entity.type
_entity.pdbx_description
1 polymer ?
#
loop_
_entity_poly.entity_id
_entity_poly.type
_entity_poly.pdbx_seq_one_letter_code
_entity_poly.pdbx_strand_id
1 'polypeptide(L)'
;MVSFASAQADYQARAEQWKQNYVNALASGREEQQQIQIRMMQEEAAHSQKDQASRIEGAEVAAQAEVSAGAAGVGGISLDNILTGINRKVDMKVQADKTNYLNTASQLTEELKATNTNIKNRINSVARPTAPNPLGYALQGIGGALKASATAA
;
A
#
# COMPACT_ATOMS: atom_id res chain seq x y z
N MET A 1 46.12 2.79 -14.43
CA MET A 1 45.93 2.35 -13.03
C MET A 1 44.94 3.29 -12.38
N VAL A 2 43.91 2.76 -11.71
CA VAL A 2 42.98 3.58 -10.91
C VAL A 2 43.76 4.07 -9.69
N SER A 3 43.89 5.39 -9.52
CA SER A 3 44.56 5.95 -8.35
C SER A 3 43.63 5.86 -7.14
N PHE A 4 44.19 5.83 -5.93
CA PHE A 4 43.39 5.91 -4.71
C PHE A 4 42.49 7.17 -4.70
N ALA A 5 43.00 8.28 -5.25
CA ALA A 5 42.22 9.51 -5.40
C ALA A 5 41.01 9.34 -6.35
N SER A 6 41.16 8.64 -7.48
CA SER A 6 40.02 8.36 -8.37
C SER A 6 39.04 7.37 -7.74
N ALA A 7 39.52 6.36 -7.01
CA ALA A 7 38.65 5.42 -6.28
C ALA A 7 37.88 6.09 -5.13
N GLN A 8 38.48 7.07 -4.46
CA GLN A 8 37.84 7.89 -3.43
C GLN A 8 36.76 8.79 -4.04
N ALA A 9 37.02 9.42 -5.19
CA ALA A 9 36.05 10.24 -5.90
C ALA A 9 34.84 9.42 -6.39
N ASP A 10 35.08 8.25 -6.96
CA ASP A 10 34.03 7.31 -7.38
C ASP A 10 33.18 6.82 -6.19
N TYR A 11 33.81 6.55 -5.04
CA TYR A 11 33.11 6.20 -3.82
C TYR A 11 32.16 7.32 -3.36
N GLN A 12 32.65 8.56 -3.31
CA GLN A 12 31.85 9.71 -2.90
C GLN A 12 30.64 9.93 -3.83
N ALA A 13 30.87 9.86 -5.15
CA ALA A 13 29.80 10.00 -6.14
C ALA A 13 28.71 8.92 -5.97
N ARG A 14 29.12 7.65 -5.78
CA ARG A 14 28.17 6.55 -5.53
C ARG A 14 27.48 6.66 -4.18
N ALA A 15 28.15 7.18 -3.16
CA ALA A 15 27.58 7.37 -1.82
C ALA A 15 26.48 8.44 -1.84
N GLU A 16 26.72 9.52 -2.57
CA GLU A 16 25.74 10.59 -2.76
C GLU A 16 24.52 10.09 -3.56
N GLN A 17 24.74 9.35 -4.66
CA GLN A 17 23.66 8.73 -5.43
C GLN A 17 22.82 7.76 -4.59
N TRP A 18 23.47 6.89 -3.81
CA TRP A 18 22.77 5.96 -2.92
C TRP A 18 21.92 6.69 -1.87
N LYS A 19 22.48 7.74 -1.26
CA LYS A 19 21.79 8.56 -0.26
C LYS A 19 20.57 9.26 -0.86
N GLN A 20 20.71 9.86 -2.04
CA GLN A 20 19.61 10.52 -2.74
C GLN A 20 18.51 9.52 -3.11
N ASN A 21 18.87 8.35 -3.65
CA ASN A 21 17.89 7.30 -3.94
C ASN A 21 17.16 6.83 -2.68
N TYR A 22 17.88 6.64 -1.57
CA TYR A 22 17.28 6.24 -0.30
C TYR A 22 16.26 7.27 0.21
N VAL A 23 16.62 8.56 0.22
CA VAL A 23 15.72 9.64 0.65
C VAL A 23 14.50 9.73 -0.25
N ASN A 24 14.69 9.67 -1.58
CA ASN A 24 13.59 9.77 -2.54
C ASN A 24 12.66 8.56 -2.44
N ALA A 25 13.19 7.34 -2.32
CA ALA A 25 12.39 6.12 -2.19
C ALA A 25 11.55 6.13 -0.91
N LEU A 26 12.09 6.64 0.20
CA LEU A 26 11.33 6.79 1.45
C LEU A 26 10.27 7.90 1.36
N ALA A 27 10.61 9.04 0.76
CA ALA A 27 9.67 10.15 0.58
C ALA A 27 8.48 9.71 -0.29
N SER A 28 8.75 9.17 -1.48
CA SER A 28 7.71 8.65 -2.38
C SER A 28 6.90 7.53 -1.71
N GLY A 29 7.59 6.66 -0.95
CA GLY A 29 6.96 5.56 -0.24
C GLY A 29 5.96 6.01 0.83
N ARG A 30 6.29 7.06 1.58
CA ARG A 30 5.38 7.66 2.57
C ARG A 30 4.16 8.28 1.91
N GLU A 31 4.34 8.98 0.80
CA GLU A 31 3.23 9.56 0.04
C GLU A 31 2.30 8.47 -0.51
N GLU A 32 2.85 7.41 -1.12
CA GLU A 32 2.07 6.25 -1.59
C GLU A 32 1.28 5.61 -0.44
N GLN A 33 1.90 5.41 0.73
CA GLN A 33 1.23 4.87 1.92
C GLN A 33 0.12 5.77 2.45
N GLN A 34 0.34 7.09 2.46
CA GLN A 34 -0.67 8.06 2.87
C GLN A 34 -1.86 8.05 1.92
N GLN A 35 -1.63 7.99 0.60
CA GLN A 35 -2.70 7.88 -0.39
C GLN A 35 -3.52 6.60 -0.21
N ILE A 36 -2.88 5.45 0.06
CA ILE A 36 -3.58 4.19 0.36
C ILE A 36 -4.43 4.35 1.63
N GLN A 37 -3.89 4.95 2.69
CA GLN A 37 -4.63 5.18 3.93
C GLN A 37 -5.83 6.12 3.74
N ILE A 38 -5.68 7.18 2.96
CA ILE A 38 -6.79 8.07 2.60
C ILE A 38 -7.88 7.30 1.86
N ARG A 39 -7.51 6.45 0.89
CA ARG A 39 -8.47 5.59 0.18
C ARG A 39 -9.18 4.63 1.12
N MET A 40 -8.49 4.03 2.10
CA MET A 40 -9.12 3.18 3.12
C MET A 40 -10.16 3.96 3.94
N MET A 41 -9.83 5.17 4.41
CA MET A 41 -10.78 6.00 5.16
C MET A 41 -11.98 6.43 4.32
N GLN A 42 -11.76 6.77 3.05
CA GLN A 42 -12.85 7.11 2.11
C GLN A 42 -13.79 5.92 1.88
N GLU A 43 -13.23 4.72 1.71
CA GLU A 43 -14.01 3.50 1.49
C GLU A 43 -14.81 3.12 2.75
N GLU A 44 -14.23 3.25 3.93
CA GLU A 44 -14.94 3.07 5.21
C GLU A 44 -16.10 4.06 5.38
N ALA A 45 -15.84 5.35 5.11
CA ALA A 45 -16.87 6.38 5.16
C ALA A 45 -17.99 6.12 4.15
N ALA A 46 -17.66 5.71 2.92
CA ALA A 46 -18.63 5.38 1.89
C ALA A 46 -19.47 4.15 2.27
N HIS A 47 -18.85 3.12 2.85
CA HIS A 47 -19.55 1.94 3.36
C HIS A 47 -20.53 2.32 4.47
N SER A 48 -20.09 3.13 5.45
CA SER A 48 -20.95 3.60 6.55
C SER A 48 -22.15 4.39 6.06
N GLN A 49 -21.95 5.30 5.10
CA GLN A 49 -23.04 6.07 4.49
C GLN A 49 -24.03 5.16 3.75
N LYS A 50 -23.56 4.18 2.99
CA LYS A 50 -24.41 3.22 2.27
C LYS A 50 -25.20 2.31 3.22
N ASP A 51 -24.59 1.85 4.30
CA ASP A 51 -25.26 1.06 5.33
C ASP A 51 -26.41 1.87 5.96
N GLN A 52 -26.12 3.11 6.38
CA GLN A 52 -27.14 3.98 6.96
C GLN A 52 -28.27 4.28 5.97
N ALA A 53 -27.95 4.61 4.71
CA ALA A 53 -28.95 4.87 3.69
C ALA A 53 -29.84 3.65 3.42
N SER A 54 -29.26 2.44 3.37
CA SER A 54 -30.03 1.20 3.16
C SER A 54 -30.97 0.89 4.31
N ARG A 55 -30.57 1.20 5.55
CA ARG A 55 -31.45 1.07 6.73
C ARG A 55 -32.59 2.07 6.72
N ILE A 56 -32.32 3.33 6.36
CA ILE A 56 -33.33 4.38 6.23
C ILE A 56 -34.35 3.99 5.16
N GLU A 57 -33.89 3.61 3.96
CA GLU A 57 -34.74 3.13 2.86
C GLU A 57 -35.61 1.95 3.32
N GLY A 58 -35.02 0.98 4.02
CA GLY A 58 -35.74 -0.14 4.60
C GLY A 58 -36.85 0.27 5.56
N ALA A 59 -36.56 1.21 6.46
CA ALA A 59 -37.52 1.73 7.44
C ALA A 59 -38.64 2.53 6.77
N GLU A 60 -38.33 3.34 5.75
CA GLU A 60 -39.32 4.09 4.98
C GLU A 60 -40.29 3.15 4.25
N VAL A 61 -39.77 2.11 3.59
CA VAL A 61 -40.59 1.10 2.90
C VAL A 61 -41.44 0.31 3.90
N ALA A 62 -40.88 -0.03 5.06
CA ALA A 62 -41.63 -0.69 6.13
C ALA A 62 -42.78 0.19 6.65
N ALA A 63 -42.52 1.46 6.95
CA ALA A 63 -43.53 2.41 7.39
C ALA A 63 -44.62 2.63 6.33
N GLN A 64 -44.24 2.74 5.05
CA GLN A 64 -45.19 2.84 3.95
C GLN A 64 -46.08 1.60 3.83
N ALA A 65 -45.50 0.41 4.02
CA ALA A 65 -46.25 -0.84 4.03
C ALA A 65 -47.26 -0.88 5.20
N GLU A 66 -46.86 -0.46 6.40
CA GLU A 66 -47.75 -0.36 7.57
C GLU A 66 -48.91 0.61 7.34
N VAL A 67 -48.64 1.81 6.83
CA VAL A 67 -49.68 2.81 6.54
C VAL A 67 -50.65 2.29 5.47
N SER A 68 -50.13 1.67 4.41
CA SER A 68 -50.95 1.11 3.33
C SER A 68 -51.82 -0.05 3.83
N ALA A 69 -51.26 -0.91 4.69
CA ALA A 69 -51.98 -2.02 5.29
C ALA A 69 -53.08 -1.54 6.25
N GLY A 70 -52.79 -0.53 7.07
CA GLY A 70 -53.78 0.15 7.91
C GLY A 70 -54.92 0.78 7.11
N ALA A 71 -54.60 1.45 5.99
CA ALA A 71 -55.60 2.02 5.09
C ALA A 71 -56.43 0.94 4.35
N ALA A 72 -55.84 -0.22 4.06
CA ALA A 72 -56.51 -1.34 3.40
C ALA A 72 -57.26 -2.27 4.37
N GLY A 73 -57.17 -2.04 5.69
CA GLY A 73 -57.71 -2.95 6.71
C GLY A 73 -57.02 -4.32 6.73
N VAL A 74 -55.83 -4.44 6.14
CA VAL A 74 -55.02 -5.66 6.12
C VAL A 74 -54.08 -5.61 7.32
N GLY A 75 -54.13 -6.60 8.19
CA GLY A 75 -53.29 -6.65 9.39
C GLY A 75 -52.93 -8.07 9.81
N GLY A 76 -52.07 -8.18 10.81
CA GLY A 76 -51.60 -9.46 11.35
C GLY A 76 -50.53 -10.13 10.47
N ILE A 77 -50.56 -11.47 10.41
CA ILE A 77 -49.50 -12.31 9.82
C ILE A 77 -49.08 -11.88 8.40
N SER A 78 -50.02 -11.41 7.57
CA SER A 78 -49.71 -10.95 6.22
C SER A 78 -48.85 -9.69 6.19
N LEU A 79 -49.10 -8.73 7.09
CA LEU A 79 -48.28 -7.52 7.23
C LEU A 79 -46.91 -7.88 7.82
N ASP A 80 -46.89 -8.72 8.86
CA ASP A 80 -45.64 -9.18 9.49
C ASP A 80 -44.73 -9.90 8.48
N ASN A 81 -45.30 -10.70 7.57
CA ASN A 81 -44.57 -11.35 6.50
C ASN A 81 -43.99 -10.35 5.49
N ILE A 82 -44.72 -9.29 5.15
CA ILE A 82 -44.23 -8.22 4.26
C ILE A 82 -43.08 -7.48 4.93
N LEU A 83 -43.23 -7.05 6.19
CA LEU A 83 -42.20 -6.35 6.95
C LEU A 83 -40.94 -7.22 7.13
N THR A 84 -41.12 -8.50 7.45
CA THR A 84 -40.02 -9.47 7.52
C THR A 84 -39.33 -9.61 6.16
N GLY A 85 -40.09 -9.62 5.06
CA GLY A 85 -39.55 -9.65 3.70
C GLY A 85 -38.72 -8.40 3.36
N ILE A 86 -39.18 -7.22 3.78
CA ILE A 86 -38.45 -5.95 3.61
C ILE A 86 -37.14 -5.99 4.39
N ASN A 87 -37.19 -6.34 5.69
CA ASN A 87 -35.99 -6.44 6.53
C ASN A 87 -34.98 -7.43 5.95
N ARG A 88 -35.43 -8.60 5.48
CA ARG A 88 -34.54 -9.58 4.83
C ARG A 88 -33.84 -9.00 3.59
N LYS A 89 -34.55 -8.23 2.76
CA LYS A 89 -33.95 -7.58 1.57
C LYS A 89 -32.90 -6.54 1.98
N VAL A 90 -33.18 -5.75 3.01
CA VAL A 90 -32.24 -4.76 3.55
C VAL A 90 -31.01 -5.45 4.10
N ASP A 91 -31.17 -6.50 4.90
CA ASP A 91 -30.06 -7.27 5.47
C ASP A 91 -29.20 -7.90 4.37
N MET A 92 -29.80 -8.44 3.32
CA MET A 92 -29.06 -8.98 2.17
C MET A 92 -28.24 -7.89 1.45
N LYS A 93 -28.81 -6.70 1.27
CA LYS A 93 -28.13 -5.55 0.66
C LYS A 93 -26.94 -5.10 1.51
N VAL A 94 -27.17 -4.90 2.81
CA VAL A 94 -26.13 -4.55 3.79
C VAL A 94 -25.01 -5.58 3.81
N GLN A 95 -25.34 -6.87 3.81
CA GLN A 95 -24.36 -7.95 3.82
C GLN A 95 -23.54 -7.99 2.52
N ALA A 96 -24.16 -7.75 1.37
CA ALA A 96 -23.46 -7.66 0.09
C ALA A 96 -22.50 -6.46 0.08
N ASP A 97 -22.96 -5.28 0.52
CA ASP A 97 -22.13 -4.08 0.61
C ASP A 97 -20.96 -4.25 1.58
N LYS A 98 -21.19 -4.89 2.73
CA LYS A 98 -20.14 -5.25 3.68
C LYS A 98 -19.11 -6.19 3.07
N THR A 99 -19.55 -7.19 2.31
CA THR A 99 -18.64 -8.14 1.64
C THR A 99 -17.77 -7.40 0.62
N ASN A 100 -18.36 -6.50 -0.16
CA ASN A 100 -17.62 -5.66 -1.11
C ASN A 100 -16.60 -4.77 -0.39
N TYR A 101 -17.01 -4.10 0.69
CA TYR A 101 -16.12 -3.29 1.53
C TYR A 101 -14.92 -4.11 2.05
N LEU A 102 -15.17 -5.30 2.61
CA LEU A 102 -14.10 -6.16 3.14
C LEU A 102 -13.12 -6.61 2.04
N ASN A 103 -13.63 -6.91 0.85
CA ASN A 103 -12.78 -7.25 -0.30
C ASN A 103 -11.90 -6.07 -0.71
N THR A 104 -12.46 -4.86 -0.79
CA THR A 104 -11.69 -3.64 -1.10
C THR A 104 -10.66 -3.34 -0.01
N ALA A 105 -11.03 -3.43 1.27
CA ALA A 105 -10.13 -3.22 2.39
C ALA A 105 -8.96 -4.22 2.39
N SER A 106 -9.23 -5.49 2.06
CA SER A 106 -8.19 -6.50 1.89
C SER A 106 -7.25 -6.17 0.74
N GLN A 107 -7.78 -5.72 -0.40
CA GLN A 107 -6.95 -5.30 -1.55
C GLN A 107 -6.06 -4.12 -1.20
N LEU A 108 -6.60 -3.07 -0.56
CA LEU A 108 -5.84 -1.90 -0.12
C LEU A 108 -4.75 -2.27 0.90
N THR A 109 -5.01 -3.25 1.76
CA THR A 109 -4.02 -3.77 2.71
C THR A 109 -2.88 -4.48 1.99
N GLU A 110 -3.17 -5.28 0.97
CA GLU A 110 -2.15 -5.92 0.13
C GLU A 110 -1.37 -4.89 -0.72
N GLU A 111 -2.04 -3.85 -1.24
CA GLU A 111 -1.36 -2.72 -1.89
C GLU A 111 -0.35 -2.06 -0.96
N LEU A 112 -0.71 -1.85 0.32
CA LEU A 112 0.20 -1.25 1.30
C LEU A 112 1.43 -2.13 1.55
N LYS A 113 1.25 -3.46 1.62
CA LYS A 113 2.37 -4.43 1.72
C LYS A 113 3.24 -4.42 0.46
N ALA A 114 2.62 -4.33 -0.72
CA ALA A 114 3.33 -4.25 -1.99
C ALA A 114 4.15 -2.95 -2.08
N THR A 115 3.59 -1.81 -1.68
CA THR A 115 4.31 -0.52 -1.59
C THR A 115 5.52 -0.64 -0.67
N ASN A 116 5.37 -1.25 0.52
CA ASN A 116 6.51 -1.50 1.42
C ASN A 116 7.62 -2.34 0.77
N THR A 117 7.23 -3.34 -0.02
CA THR A 117 8.17 -4.20 -0.75
C THR A 117 8.85 -3.43 -1.88
N ASN A 118 8.11 -2.60 -2.61
CA ASN A 118 8.63 -1.75 -3.66
C ASN A 118 9.63 -0.71 -3.12
N ILE A 119 9.36 -0.10 -1.97
CA ILE A 119 10.31 0.81 -1.30
C ILE A 119 11.61 0.07 -1.00
N LYS A 120 11.54 -1.14 -0.42
CA LYS A 120 12.73 -1.96 -0.14
C LYS A 120 13.49 -2.29 -1.42
N ASN A 121 12.79 -2.66 -2.49
CA ASN A 121 13.40 -2.96 -3.78
C ASN A 121 14.07 -1.73 -4.42
N ARG A 122 13.42 -0.55 -4.35
CA ARG A 122 14.01 0.73 -4.81
C ARG A 122 15.25 1.10 -4.01
N ILE A 123 15.27 0.86 -2.69
CA ILE A 123 16.45 1.09 -1.85
C ILE A 123 17.57 0.10 -2.21
N ASN A 124 17.23 -1.17 -2.40
CA ASN A 124 18.20 -2.24 -2.66
C ASN A 124 18.70 -2.29 -4.10
N SER A 125 18.02 -1.63 -5.05
CA SER A 125 18.43 -1.59 -6.46
C SER A 125 19.71 -0.76 -6.68
N VAL A 126 20.03 0.14 -5.75
CA VAL A 126 21.30 0.88 -5.75
C VAL A 126 22.24 0.23 -4.76
N ALA A 127 23.33 -0.36 -5.27
CA ALA A 127 24.34 -1.00 -4.43
C ALA A 127 24.96 0.00 -3.45
N ARG A 128 25.00 -0.38 -2.16
CA ARG A 128 25.67 0.43 -1.14
C ARG A 128 27.17 0.45 -1.44
N PRO A 129 27.79 1.63 -1.65
CA PRO A 129 29.21 1.70 -1.97
C PRO A 129 30.05 1.30 -0.76
N THR A 130 31.10 0.54 -1.01
CA THR A 130 32.11 0.13 -0.01
C THR A 130 33.32 1.07 -0.08
N ALA A 131 33.86 1.45 1.08
CA ALA A 131 34.98 2.37 1.13
C ALA A 131 36.25 1.72 0.52
N PRO A 132 37.02 2.44 -0.32
CA PRO A 132 38.26 1.93 -0.87
C PRO A 132 39.28 1.70 0.26
N ASN A 133 39.86 0.49 0.33
CA ASN A 133 40.88 0.17 1.32
C ASN A 133 42.26 0.69 0.85
N PRO A 134 42.87 1.68 1.53
CA PRO A 134 44.14 2.27 1.11
C PRO A 134 45.29 1.26 1.09
N LEU A 135 45.30 0.26 1.99
CA LEU A 135 46.33 -0.78 2.02
C LEU A 135 46.26 -1.69 0.78
N GLY A 136 45.05 -1.97 0.28
CA GLY A 136 44.83 -2.81 -0.89
C GLY A 136 45.36 -2.19 -2.17
N TYR A 137 45.17 -0.89 -2.36
CA TYR A 137 45.71 -0.15 -3.51
C TYR A 137 47.24 -0.01 -3.47
N ALA A 138 47.83 0.17 -2.29
CA ALA A 138 49.28 0.19 -2.13
C ALA A 138 49.93 -1.17 -2.46
N LEU A 139 49.34 -2.27 -1.98
CA LEU A 139 49.83 -3.63 -2.26
C LEU A 139 49.65 -4.04 -3.73
N GLN A 140 48.57 -3.62 -4.40
CA GLN A 140 48.40 -3.84 -5.85
C GLN A 140 49.43 -3.05 -6.68
N GLY A 141 49.72 -1.81 -6.29
CA GLY A 141 50.74 -0.99 -6.96
C GLY A 141 52.14 -1.59 -6.82
N ILE A 142 52.50 -2.07 -5.63
CA ILE A 142 53.79 -2.71 -5.36
C ILE A 142 53.86 -4.11 -5.99
N GLY A 143 52.81 -4.92 -5.87
CA GLY A 143 52.75 -6.27 -6.45
C GLY A 143 52.75 -6.27 -7.99
N GLY A 144 52.12 -5.28 -8.63
CA GLY A 144 52.20 -5.06 -10.07
C GLY A 144 53.61 -4.63 -10.53
N ALA A 145 54.27 -3.76 -9.76
CA ALA A 145 55.64 -3.33 -10.03
C ALA A 145 56.66 -4.48 -9.87
N LEU A 146 56.53 -5.31 -8.82
CA LEU A 146 57.39 -6.48 -8.61
C LEU A 146 57.21 -7.55 -9.70
N LYS A 147 55.97 -7.79 -10.15
CA LYS A 147 55.69 -8.76 -11.22
C LYS A 147 56.22 -8.26 -12.57
N ALA A 148 56.12 -6.96 -12.83
CA ALA A 148 56.69 -6.33 -14.02
C ALA A 148 58.24 -6.41 -14.02
N SER A 149 58.91 -6.17 -12.88
CA SER A 149 60.36 -6.31 -12.77
C SER A 149 60.85 -7.77 -12.79
N ALA A 150 60.03 -8.72 -12.34
CA ALA A 150 60.37 -10.15 -12.38
C ALA A 150 60.17 -10.81 -13.75
N THR A 151 59.45 -10.16 -14.67
CA THR A 151 59.28 -10.61 -16.07
C THR A 151 60.25 -9.89 -17.03
N ALA A 152 61.03 -8.93 -16.51
CA ALA A 152 61.98 -8.11 -17.27
C ALA A 152 63.46 -8.43 -16.92
N ALA A 153 63.71 -9.51 -16.17
CA ALA A 153 65.03 -10.10 -15.89
C ALA A 153 65.07 -11.52 -16.48
#